data_AF-A0A1E2V5E2-F1
#
_entry.id   AF-A0A1E2V5E2-F1
#
_cell.length_a   1.000
_cell.length_b   1.000
_cell.length_c   1.000
_cell.angle_alpha   90.00
_cell.angle_beta   90.00
_cell.angle_gamma   90.00
#
_symmetry.space_group_name_H-M   'P 1'
#
loop_
_entity.id
_entity.type
_entity.pdbx_description
1 polymer ?
#
loop_
_entity_poly.entity_id
_entity_poly.type
_entity_poly.pdbx_seq_one_letter_code
_entity_poly.pdbx_strand_id
1 'polypeptide(L)'
;MSLDVVVQNQQLILQDQVLHMNMNLHDGLLLLIALDQAMGTDEQHIRKTLEQFYRQLMQSLLLLPPRQLQDLLREASLETLACLLRLFKHQPLEKSIQQHLSNRRLEQIRDEPLYDGLDIPSIDQFKQALAPFFAHVLNKARQGNLKLRDPEGVYF
;
A
#
# COMPACT_ATOMS: atom_id res chain seq x y z
N MET A 1 30.11 11.40 -10.10
CA MET A 1 29.61 10.21 -9.38
C MET A 1 28.11 10.40 -9.30
N SER A 2 27.34 9.67 -10.09
CA SER A 2 25.89 9.77 -10.10
C SER A 2 25.31 8.46 -9.58
N LEU A 3 24.39 8.59 -8.63
CA LEU A 3 23.60 7.48 -8.14
C LEU A 3 22.55 7.15 -9.20
N ASP A 4 22.63 5.96 -9.80
CA ASP A 4 21.62 5.49 -10.74
C ASP A 4 20.45 4.88 -9.95
N VAL A 5 19.25 5.40 -10.22
CA VAL A 5 18.00 4.93 -9.59
C VAL A 5 17.20 4.15 -10.63
N VAL A 6 17.02 2.85 -10.40
CA VAL A 6 16.26 1.96 -11.27
C VAL A 6 15.12 1.33 -10.49
N VAL A 7 13.90 1.36 -11.05
CA VAL A 7 12.73 0.70 -10.46
C VAL A 7 12.43 -0.58 -11.24
N GLN A 8 12.52 -1.74 -10.59
CA GLN A 8 12.21 -3.04 -11.18
C GLN A 8 11.50 -3.94 -10.16
N ASN A 9 10.43 -4.63 -10.57
CA ASN A 9 9.75 -5.66 -9.76
C ASN A 9 9.39 -5.24 -8.32
N GLN A 10 8.83 -4.02 -8.17
CA GLN A 10 8.54 -3.41 -6.86
C GLN A 10 9.76 -3.17 -5.97
N GLN A 11 10.95 -3.11 -6.58
CA GLN A 11 12.20 -2.77 -5.90
C GLN A 11 12.78 -1.50 -6.51
N LEU A 12 13.35 -0.69 -5.63
CA LEU A 12 14.14 0.47 -5.96
C LEU A 12 15.61 0.05 -5.78
N ILE A 13 16.31 0.04 -6.91
CA ILE A 13 17.72 -0.33 -7.04
C ILE A 13 18.49 0.98 -7.14
N LEU A 14 19.34 1.24 -6.14
CA LEU A 14 20.26 2.38 -6.08
C LEU A 14 21.66 1.86 -6.31
N GLN A 15 22.29 2.27 -7.39
CA GLN A 15 23.62 1.80 -7.76
C GLN A 15 24.57 2.96 -8.04
N ASP A 16 25.76 2.91 -7.45
CA ASP A 16 26.96 3.67 -7.84
C ASP A 16 28.16 2.70 -7.79
N GLN A 17 29.36 3.16 -8.15
CA GLN A 17 30.59 2.38 -8.19
C GLN A 17 30.97 1.77 -6.82
N VAL A 18 30.45 2.31 -5.72
CA VAL A 18 30.81 1.93 -4.34
C VAL A 18 29.61 1.40 -3.54
N LEU A 19 28.38 1.64 -4.01
CA LEU A 19 27.15 1.32 -3.27
C LEU A 19 26.16 0.62 -4.19
N HIS A 20 25.69 -0.55 -3.78
CA HIS A 20 24.54 -1.22 -4.40
C HIS A 20 23.51 -1.47 -3.30
N MET A 21 22.33 -0.85 -3.43
CA MET A 21 21.26 -0.98 -2.45
C MET A 21 19.96 -1.35 -3.15
N ASN A 22 19.37 -2.45 -2.71
CA ASN A 22 18.06 -2.90 -3.16
C ASN A 22 17.07 -2.73 -2.02
N MET A 23 16.05 -1.92 -2.22
CA MET A 23 14.98 -1.73 -1.24
C MET A 23 13.62 -1.97 -1.89
N ASN A 24 12.63 -2.36 -1.11
CA ASN A 24 11.25 -2.41 -1.61
C ASN A 24 10.82 -0.98 -1.97
N LEU A 25 10.00 -0.81 -3.00
CA LEU A 25 9.36 0.46 -3.37
C LEU A 25 8.65 1.12 -2.18
N HIS A 26 8.05 0.32 -1.30
CA HIS A 26 7.49 0.82 -0.05
C HIS A 26 8.57 1.43 0.87
N ASP A 27 9.68 0.73 1.09
CA ASP A 27 10.79 1.22 1.92
C ASP A 27 11.46 2.44 1.29
N GLY A 28 11.56 2.47 -0.05
CA GLY A 28 12.04 3.61 -0.81
C GLY A 28 11.13 4.83 -0.69
N LEU A 29 9.81 4.63 -0.69
CA LEU A 29 8.84 5.68 -0.41
C LEU A 29 9.01 6.22 1.02
N LEU A 30 9.13 5.33 2.01
CA LEU A 30 9.36 5.73 3.40
C LEU A 30 10.69 6.47 3.59
N LEU A 31 11.73 6.07 2.86
CA LEU A 31 13.03 6.75 2.86
C LEU A 31 12.91 8.14 2.24
N LEU A 32 12.23 8.27 1.09
CA LEU A 32 11.96 9.56 0.44
C LEU A 32 11.22 10.51 1.40
N ILE A 33 10.23 9.99 2.10
CA ILE A 33 9.47 10.75 3.09
C ILE A 33 10.34 11.18 4.28
N ALA A 34 11.21 10.30 4.77
CA ALA A 34 12.15 10.64 5.85
C ALA A 34 13.15 11.71 5.40
N LEU A 35 13.62 11.65 4.15
CA LEU A 35 14.49 12.66 3.56
C LEU A 35 13.76 14.00 3.37
N ASP A 36 12.53 13.98 2.88
CA ASP A 36 11.70 15.18 2.73
C ASP A 36 11.44 15.86 4.09
N GLN A 37 11.16 15.08 5.13
CA GLN A 37 11.03 15.61 6.49
C GLN A 37 12.33 16.23 6.99
N ALA A 38 13.47 15.58 6.75
CA ALA A 38 14.79 16.08 7.15
C ALA A 38 15.17 17.38 6.40
N MET A 39 14.66 17.57 5.19
CA MET A 39 14.85 18.75 4.35
C MET A 39 13.82 19.86 4.61
N GLY A 40 12.84 19.63 5.49
CA GLY A 40 11.80 20.60 5.85
C GLY A 40 10.71 20.76 4.78
N THR A 41 10.49 19.76 3.93
CA THR A 41 9.46 19.75 2.89
C THR A 41 8.05 19.73 3.51
N ASP A 42 7.08 20.34 2.81
CA ASP A 42 5.68 20.43 3.23
C ASP A 42 5.05 19.05 3.49
N GLU A 43 4.49 18.88 4.69
CA GLU A 43 3.82 17.66 5.14
C GLU A 43 2.63 17.28 4.24
N GLN A 44 1.99 18.26 3.60
CA GLN A 44 0.92 18.00 2.63
C GLN A 44 1.43 17.28 1.38
N HIS A 45 2.65 17.59 0.92
CA HIS A 45 3.25 16.95 -0.24
C HIS A 45 3.49 15.46 0.05
N ILE A 46 4.10 15.17 1.19
CA ILE A 46 4.38 13.82 1.69
C ILE A 46 3.08 12.99 1.78
N ARG A 47 2.02 13.57 2.37
CA ARG A 47 0.72 12.89 2.51
C ARG A 47 0.10 12.56 1.15
N LYS A 48 0.17 13.48 0.19
CA LYS A 48 -0.35 13.26 -1.17
C LYS A 48 0.40 12.14 -1.89
N THR A 49 1.71 12.09 -1.75
CA THR A 49 2.56 11.04 -2.34
C THR A 49 2.23 9.67 -1.76
N LEU A 50 2.07 9.57 -0.43
CA LEU A 50 1.63 8.33 0.24
C LEU A 50 0.26 7.86 -0.25
N GLU A 51 -0.72 8.78 -0.28
CA GLU A 51 -2.07 8.47 -0.72
C GLU A 51 -2.06 7.95 -2.16
N GLN A 52 -1.33 8.59 -3.07
CA GLN A 52 -1.22 8.16 -4.47
C GLN A 52 -0.59 6.77 -4.59
N PHE A 53 0.48 6.50 -3.85
CA PHE A 53 1.15 5.20 -3.87
C PHE A 53 0.21 4.06 -3.43
N TYR A 54 -0.44 4.21 -2.28
CA TYR A 54 -1.37 3.20 -1.78
C TYR A 54 -2.64 3.10 -2.61
N ARG A 55 -3.09 4.20 -3.21
CA ARG A 55 -4.19 4.19 -4.18
C ARG A 55 -3.85 3.31 -5.37
N GLN A 56 -2.67 3.47 -5.97
CA GLN A 56 -2.24 2.65 -7.10
C GLN A 56 -2.16 1.17 -6.72
N LEU A 57 -1.54 0.85 -5.58
CA LEU A 57 -1.47 -0.52 -5.09
C LEU A 57 -2.85 -1.14 -4.90
N MET A 58 -3.79 -0.41 -4.27
CA MET A 58 -5.15 -0.90 -4.09
C MET A 58 -5.90 -1.05 -5.41
N GLN A 59 -5.73 -0.12 -6.35
CA GLN A 59 -6.32 -0.23 -7.69
C GLN A 59 -5.82 -1.48 -8.41
N SER A 60 -4.53 -1.80 -8.32
CA SER A 60 -3.98 -3.05 -8.86
C SER A 60 -4.57 -4.28 -8.16
N LEU A 61 -4.74 -4.24 -6.83
CA LEU A 61 -5.37 -5.34 -6.08
C LEU A 61 -6.84 -5.55 -6.45
N LEU A 62 -7.58 -4.48 -6.78
CA LEU A 62 -8.97 -4.58 -7.23
C LEU A 62 -9.12 -5.27 -8.60
N LEU A 63 -8.04 -5.44 -9.37
CA LEU A 63 -8.04 -6.21 -10.62
C LEU A 63 -7.97 -7.73 -10.37
N LEU A 64 -7.72 -8.16 -9.12
CA LEU A 64 -7.71 -9.57 -8.77
C LEU A 64 -9.12 -10.18 -8.92
N PRO A 65 -9.21 -11.49 -9.20
CA PRO A 65 -10.48 -12.20 -9.14
C PRO A 65 -11.17 -12.00 -7.77
N PRO A 66 -12.50 -11.77 -7.73
CA PRO A 66 -13.21 -11.41 -6.49
C PRO A 66 -12.94 -12.34 -5.31
N ARG A 67 -12.80 -13.65 -5.56
CA ARG A 67 -12.48 -14.64 -4.52
C ARG A 67 -11.08 -14.44 -3.93
N GLN A 68 -10.07 -14.22 -4.77
CA GLN A 68 -8.69 -13.98 -4.31
C GLN A 68 -8.60 -12.69 -3.51
N LEU A 69 -9.29 -11.64 -3.97
CA LEU A 69 -9.36 -10.38 -3.24
C LEU A 69 -10.05 -10.53 -1.88
N GLN A 70 -11.17 -11.26 -1.82
CA GLN A 70 -11.85 -11.56 -0.55
C GLN A 70 -10.97 -12.34 0.42
N ASP A 71 -10.27 -13.37 -0.06
CA ASP A 71 -9.34 -14.15 0.78
C ASP A 71 -8.20 -13.26 1.31
N LEU A 72 -7.65 -12.40 0.45
CA LEU A 72 -6.58 -11.48 0.80
C LEU A 72 -7.03 -10.42 1.83
N LEU A 73 -8.21 -9.83 1.65
CA LEU A 73 -8.78 -8.88 2.62
C LEU A 73 -9.22 -9.56 3.92
N ARG A 74 -9.57 -10.85 3.90
CA ARG A 74 -9.86 -11.63 5.12
C ARG A 74 -8.60 -11.90 5.94
N GLU A 75 -7.44 -11.98 5.31
CA GLU A 75 -6.15 -12.15 5.97
C GLU A 75 -5.58 -10.83 6.54
N ALA A 76 -6.03 -9.68 6.02
CA ALA A 76 -5.63 -8.38 6.54
C ALA A 76 -6.08 -8.18 8.00
N SER A 77 -5.24 -7.55 8.83
CA SER A 77 -5.63 -7.18 10.20
C SER A 77 -6.75 -6.13 10.19
N LEU A 78 -7.51 -6.05 11.30
CA LEU A 78 -8.55 -5.03 11.44
C LEU A 78 -7.94 -3.62 11.35
N GLU A 79 -6.78 -3.39 11.96
CA GLU A 79 -6.01 -2.15 11.85
C GLU A 79 -5.63 -1.80 10.40
N THR A 80 -5.21 -2.78 9.60
CA THR A 80 -4.90 -2.59 8.17
C THR A 80 -6.14 -2.11 7.43
N LEU A 81 -7.26 -2.80 7.65
CA LEU A 81 -8.53 -2.47 6.97
C LEU A 81 -9.07 -1.11 7.44
N ALA A 82 -8.95 -0.79 8.73
CA ALA A 82 -9.29 0.52 9.28
C ALA A 82 -8.45 1.63 8.62
N CYS A 83 -7.14 1.42 8.51
CA CYS A 83 -6.22 2.34 7.87
C CYS A 83 -6.55 2.53 6.38
N LEU A 84 -6.84 1.45 5.64
CA LEU A 84 -7.24 1.50 4.22
C LEU A 84 -8.59 2.21 4.03
N LEU A 85 -9.61 1.87 4.82
CA LEU A 85 -10.93 2.49 4.69
C LEU A 85 -10.89 3.98 5.07
N ARG A 86 -10.09 4.35 6.08
CA ARG A 86 -9.86 5.75 6.44
C ARG A 86 -9.12 6.51 5.34
N LEU A 87 -8.11 5.90 4.72
CA LEU A 87 -7.38 6.51 3.60
C LEU A 87 -8.30 6.86 2.42
N PHE A 88 -9.28 6.00 2.12
CA PHE A 88 -10.19 6.18 1.00
C PHE A 88 -11.58 6.68 1.41
N LYS A 89 -11.75 7.19 2.63
CA LYS A 89 -13.05 7.59 3.17
C LYS A 89 -13.77 8.56 2.24
N HIS A 90 -15.05 8.28 1.96
CA HIS A 90 -15.92 8.97 1.01
C HIS A 90 -15.52 8.85 -0.47
N GLN A 91 -14.58 7.97 -0.82
CA GLN A 91 -14.13 7.75 -2.20
C GLN A 91 -14.71 6.45 -2.79
N PRO A 92 -14.74 6.31 -4.13
CA PRO A 92 -15.20 5.07 -4.77
C PRO A 92 -14.42 3.81 -4.35
N LEU A 93 -13.14 3.98 -4.01
CA LEU A 93 -12.28 2.90 -3.53
C LEU A 93 -12.76 2.32 -2.19
N GLU A 94 -13.25 3.16 -1.26
CA GLU A 94 -13.82 2.68 0.00
C GLU A 94 -14.99 1.72 -0.26
N LYS A 95 -15.96 2.15 -1.08
CA LYS A 95 -17.12 1.31 -1.43
C LYS A 95 -16.70 0.00 -2.07
N SER A 96 -15.70 0.05 -2.96
CA SER A 96 -15.17 -1.14 -3.62
C SER A 96 -14.57 -2.12 -2.61
N ILE A 97 -13.75 -1.64 -1.67
CA ILE A 97 -13.18 -2.47 -0.59
C ILE A 97 -14.29 -3.07 0.29
N GLN A 98 -15.28 -2.25 0.68
CA GLN A 98 -16.38 -2.68 1.55
C GLN A 98 -17.22 -3.79 0.93
N GLN A 99 -17.42 -3.81 -0.40
CA GLN A 99 -18.16 -4.86 -1.10
C GLN A 99 -17.51 -6.25 -0.99
N HIS A 100 -16.22 -6.32 -0.68
CA HIS A 100 -15.50 -7.58 -0.48
C HIS A 100 -15.41 -8.00 1.00
N LEU A 101 -16.06 -7.27 1.91
CA LEU A 101 -16.09 -7.54 3.34
C LEU A 101 -17.51 -7.89 3.80
N SER A 102 -17.62 -8.81 4.77
CA SER A 102 -18.90 -9.09 5.42
C SER A 102 -19.33 -7.95 6.33
N ASN A 103 -20.64 -7.73 6.51
CA ASN A 103 -21.18 -6.71 7.42
C ASN A 103 -20.59 -6.79 8.84
N ARG A 104 -20.49 -8.00 9.42
CA ARG A 104 -19.87 -8.20 10.74
C ARG A 104 -18.43 -7.66 10.81
N ARG A 105 -17.66 -7.87 9.74
CA ARG A 105 -16.27 -7.42 9.69
C ARG A 105 -16.18 -5.91 9.50
N LEU A 106 -17.11 -5.31 8.76
CA LEU A 106 -17.23 -3.85 8.65
C LEU A 106 -17.55 -3.20 10.00
N GLU A 107 -18.43 -3.81 10.80
CA GLU A 107 -18.70 -3.35 12.17
C GLU A 107 -17.43 -3.38 13.03
N GLN A 108 -16.70 -4.50 13.03
CA GLN A 108 -15.45 -4.61 13.77
C GLN A 108 -14.41 -3.56 13.35
N ILE A 109 -14.33 -3.23 12.07
CA ILE A 109 -13.41 -2.19 11.58
C ILE A 109 -13.85 -0.80 12.02
N ARG A 110 -15.16 -0.54 12.10
CA ARG A 110 -15.67 0.75 12.57
C ARG A 110 -15.40 0.99 14.05
N ASP A 111 -15.29 -0.09 14.83
CA ASP A 111 -14.93 -0.02 16.24
C ASP A 111 -13.41 0.15 16.47
N GLU A 112 -12.58 0.06 15.42
CA GLU A 112 -11.14 0.25 15.53
C GLU A 112 -10.78 1.74 15.74
N PRO A 113 -9.94 2.08 16.74
CA PRO A 113 -9.53 3.47 16.99
C PRO A 113 -8.90 4.17 15.79
N LEU A 114 -8.27 3.41 14.89
CA LEU A 114 -7.65 3.92 13.68
C LEU A 114 -8.67 4.43 12.65
N TYR A 115 -9.90 3.94 12.67
CA TYR A 115 -10.94 4.24 11.67
C TYR A 115 -11.59 5.63 11.87
N ASP A 116 -11.75 6.07 13.12
CA ASP A 116 -12.56 7.24 13.48
C ASP A 116 -11.94 8.59 13.14
N GLY A 117 -10.66 8.64 12.78
CA GLY A 117 -10.02 9.90 12.43
C GLY A 117 -10.54 10.52 11.13
N LEU A 118 -10.62 11.86 11.10
CA LEU A 118 -11.01 12.64 9.93
C LEU A 118 -9.85 12.83 8.94
N ASP A 119 -8.62 12.80 9.44
CA ASP A 119 -7.43 13.02 8.63
C ASP A 119 -6.85 11.73 8.06
N ILE A 120 -6.02 11.85 7.03
CA ILE A 120 -5.20 10.74 6.50
C ILE A 120 -4.39 10.10 7.65
N PRO A 121 -4.23 8.76 7.71
CA PRO A 121 -3.37 8.12 8.70
C PRO A 121 -1.96 8.72 8.73
N SER A 122 -1.32 8.73 9.91
CA SER A 122 0.06 9.19 10.03
C SER A 122 1.03 8.25 9.31
N ILE A 123 2.25 8.73 9.03
CA ILE A 123 3.32 7.90 8.43
C ILE A 123 3.57 6.65 9.27
N ASP A 124 3.59 6.77 10.60
CA ASP A 124 3.79 5.63 11.50
C ASP A 124 2.62 4.64 11.43
N GLN A 125 1.39 5.13 11.32
CA GLN A 125 0.21 4.28 11.11
C GLN A 125 0.29 3.55 9.77
N PHE A 126 0.75 4.21 8.71
CA PHE A 126 1.00 3.54 7.43
C PHE A 126 2.06 2.44 7.53
N LYS A 127 3.19 2.73 8.20
CA LYS A 127 4.27 1.76 8.40
C LYS A 127 3.81 0.55 9.20
N GLN A 128 3.07 0.77 10.28
CA GLN A 128 2.66 -0.30 11.18
C GLN A 128 1.50 -1.12 10.62
N ALA A 129 0.50 -0.46 10.03
CA ALA A 129 -0.71 -1.13 9.57
C ALA A 129 -0.59 -1.65 8.12
N LEU A 130 -0.05 -0.86 7.18
CA LEU A 130 -0.08 -1.22 5.75
C LEU A 130 1.15 -2.00 5.29
N ALA A 131 2.35 -1.70 5.81
CA ALA A 131 3.58 -2.35 5.36
C ALA A 131 3.55 -3.89 5.49
N PRO A 132 3.12 -4.48 6.63
CA PRO A 132 3.08 -5.93 6.77
C PRO A 132 2.12 -6.59 5.77
N PHE A 133 0.98 -5.93 5.53
CA PHE A 133 -0.01 -6.41 4.58
C PHE A 133 0.53 -6.40 3.14
N PHE A 134 1.11 -5.30 2.67
CA PHE A 134 1.64 -5.24 1.30
C PHE A 134 2.90 -6.10 1.10
N ALA A 135 3.71 -6.30 2.16
CA ALA A 135 4.79 -7.29 2.13
C ALA A 135 4.24 -8.72 1.94
N HIS A 136 3.15 -9.06 2.64
CA HIS A 136 2.47 -10.35 2.46
C HIS A 136 1.87 -10.51 1.06
N VAL A 137 1.22 -9.47 0.52
CA VAL A 137 0.74 -9.44 -0.87
C VAL A 137 1.88 -9.71 -1.85
N LEU A 138 3.01 -9.00 -1.71
CA LEU A 138 4.17 -9.16 -2.57
C LEU A 138 4.73 -10.58 -2.51
N ASN A 139 4.81 -11.18 -1.31
CA ASN A 139 5.25 -12.56 -1.15
C ASN A 139 4.31 -13.55 -1.83
N LYS A 140 3.00 -13.38 -1.71
CA LYS A 140 2.01 -14.20 -2.42
C LYS A 140 2.09 -14.03 -3.93
N ALA A 141 2.35 -12.82 -4.43
CA ALA A 141 2.58 -12.58 -5.86
C ALA A 141 3.84 -13.30 -6.35
N ARG A 142 4.97 -13.18 -5.63
CA ARG A 142 6.24 -13.86 -5.95
C ARG A 142 6.12 -15.39 -5.96
N GLN A 143 5.25 -15.94 -5.11
CA GLN A 143 4.97 -17.38 -5.05
C GLN A 143 3.97 -17.83 -6.13
N GLY A 144 3.45 -16.93 -6.96
CA GLY A 144 2.46 -17.23 -8.00
C GLY A 144 1.03 -17.47 -7.46
N ASN A 145 0.80 -17.19 -6.17
CA ASN A 145 -0.50 -17.35 -5.51
C ASN A 145 -1.47 -16.21 -5.83
N LEU A 146 -0.95 -15.05 -6.24
CA LEU A 146 -1.73 -13.94 -6.80
C LEU A 146 -1.40 -13.80 -8.27
N LYS A 147 -2.43 -13.94 -9.11
CA LYS A 147 -2.31 -13.68 -10.55
C LYS A 147 -3.03 -12.38 -10.84
N LEU A 148 -2.27 -11.29 -10.90
CA LEU A 148 -2.78 -10.02 -11.38
C LEU A 148 -3.13 -10.21 -12.86
N ARG A 149 -4.40 -9.99 -13.21
CA ARG A 149 -4.78 -9.91 -14.62
C ARG A 149 -4.32 -8.54 -15.11
N ASP A 150 -3.40 -8.54 -16.05
CA ASP A 150 -3.12 -7.35 -16.83
C ASP A 150 -4.40 -6.96 -17.58
N PRO A 151 -4.88 -5.71 -17.49
CA PRO A 151 -6.02 -5.22 -18.27
C PRO A 151 -5.82 -5.37 -19.79
N GLU A 152 -4.57 -5.51 -20.27
CA GLU A 152 -4.24 -5.78 -21.68
C GLU A 152 -3.98 -7.28 -21.99
N GLY A 153 -4.05 -8.17 -20.99
CA GLY A 153 -4.00 -9.62 -21.18
C GLY A 153 -2.62 -10.28 -21.16
N VAL A 154 -1.55 -9.57 -20.76
CA VAL A 154 -0.19 -10.14 -20.64
C VAL A 154 0.08 -10.60 -19.21
N TYR A 155 0.43 -11.88 -19.04
CA TYR A 155 0.79 -12.45 -17.74
C TYR A 155 2.28 -12.26 -17.47
N PHE A 156 2.67 -11.69 -16.33
CA PHE A 156 4.04 -11.77 -15.78
C PHE A 156 4.11 -12.81 -14.66
#